data_AF-M1NWQ3-F1
#
_entry.id   AF-M1NWQ3-F1
#
_cell.length_a   1.000
_cell.length_b   1.000
_cell.length_c   1.000
_cell.angle_alpha   90.00
_cell.angle_beta   90.00
_cell.angle_gamma   90.00
#
_symmetry.space_group_name_H-M   'P 1'
#
loop_
_entity.id
_entity.type
_entity.pdbx_description
1 polymer ?
#
loop_
_entity_poly.entity_id
_entity_poly.type
_entity_poly.pdbx_seq_one_letter_code
_entity_poly.pdbx_strand_id
1 'polypeptide(L)'
;MTEQVAEELRPVPWGWYGGIVVVTVLALVAVWANFDSIPDPMPVHWGPGGEADRFTDKSLGTAFLLVGLGPVILLAAGAGSAALIQSQARADGYPKRTAHELNRRRMGANLQQPALGALMLVLAVLMAASTAGSLLGWLGGVPMTVLLIGGIIALLGWFFVRMKRIGEHLDEVYPPDEPRERLKWGMFYFNPDDERTVIDMDGGSMTTFNFARPAAWGILAALLAPVALVVVLAVMTG
;
A
#
# COMPACT_ATOMS: atom_id res chain seq x y z
N MET A 1 -6.49 -17.02 37.23
CA MET A 1 -5.94 -16.86 35.88
C MET A 1 -7.03 -17.27 34.91
N THR A 2 -7.69 -16.31 34.27
CA THR A 2 -8.62 -16.59 33.16
C THR A 2 -7.78 -17.17 32.03
N GLU A 3 -8.11 -18.39 31.60
CA GLU A 3 -7.48 -19.04 30.46
C GLU A 3 -7.77 -18.17 29.23
N GLN A 4 -6.77 -17.43 28.72
CA GLN A 4 -6.95 -16.63 27.51
C GLN A 4 -7.17 -17.59 26.34
N VAL A 5 -8.38 -17.57 25.78
CA VAL A 5 -8.71 -18.31 24.56
C VAL A 5 -7.72 -17.89 23.47
N ALA A 6 -7.08 -18.86 22.82
CA ALA A 6 -6.12 -18.58 21.75
C ALA A 6 -6.81 -17.88 20.58
N GLU A 7 -6.28 -16.75 20.14
CA GLU A 7 -6.76 -16.05 18.96
C GLU A 7 -6.47 -16.93 17.72
N GLU A 8 -7.53 -17.24 16.96
CA GLU A 8 -7.41 -17.97 15.72
C GLU A 8 -6.92 -17.05 14.60
N LEU A 9 -5.85 -17.46 13.92
CA LEU A 9 -5.35 -16.72 12.77
C LEU A 9 -6.18 -17.06 11.53
N ARG A 10 -6.92 -16.08 11.04
CA ARG A 10 -7.74 -16.20 9.83
C ARG A 10 -6.84 -16.26 8.59
N PRO A 11 -7.29 -16.92 7.51
CA PRO A 11 -6.57 -16.90 6.24
C PRO A 11 -6.59 -15.50 5.62
N VAL A 12 -5.59 -15.22 4.79
CA VAL A 12 -5.57 -14.01 3.95
C VAL A 12 -6.86 -13.93 3.13
N PRO A 13 -7.54 -12.76 3.08
CA PRO A 13 -8.74 -12.56 2.28
C PRO A 13 -8.36 -12.40 0.79
N TRP A 14 -7.97 -13.50 0.14
CA TRP A 14 -7.48 -13.53 -1.25
C TRP A 14 -8.46 -12.95 -2.28
N GLY A 15 -9.75 -12.85 -1.94
CA GLY A 15 -10.77 -12.22 -2.78
C GLY A 15 -10.43 -10.78 -3.19
N TRP A 16 -9.78 -9.99 -2.33
CA TRP A 16 -9.34 -8.63 -2.69
C TRP A 16 -8.34 -8.62 -3.84
N TYR A 17 -7.35 -9.52 -3.80
CA TYR A 17 -6.31 -9.65 -4.81
C TYR A 17 -6.84 -10.28 -6.10
N GLY A 18 -7.79 -11.22 -5.99
CA GLY A 18 -8.56 -11.71 -7.13
C GLY A 18 -9.34 -10.57 -7.81
N GLY A 19 -9.90 -9.65 -7.02
CA GLY A 19 -10.52 -8.42 -7.54
C GLY A 19 -9.57 -7.55 -8.35
N ILE A 20 -8.29 -7.46 -7.97
CA ILE A 20 -7.27 -6.71 -8.73
C ILE A 20 -7.07 -7.34 -10.12
N VAL A 21 -6.99 -8.67 -10.17
CA VAL A 21 -6.90 -9.39 -11.45
C VAL A 21 -8.11 -9.11 -12.32
N VAL A 22 -9.31 -9.21 -11.74
CA VAL A 22 -10.57 -8.96 -12.46
C VAL A 22 -10.61 -7.53 -13.03
N VAL A 23 -10.34 -6.50 -12.23
CA VAL A 23 -10.39 -5.12 -12.73
C VAL A 23 -9.32 -4.85 -13.80
N THR A 24 -8.14 -5.44 -13.65
CA THR A 24 -7.06 -5.32 -14.65
C THR A 24 -7.49 -5.95 -15.98
N VAL A 25 -8.03 -7.17 -15.94
CA VAL A 25 -8.53 -7.85 -17.14
C VAL A 25 -9.67 -7.06 -17.79
N LEU A 26 -10.63 -6.54 -17.00
CA LEU A 26 -11.72 -5.73 -17.52
C LEU A 26 -11.22 -4.45 -18.22
N ALA A 27 -10.24 -3.76 -17.63
CA ALA A 27 -9.64 -2.58 -18.24
C ALA A 27 -8.90 -2.90 -19.55
N LEU A 28 -8.14 -3.99 -19.58
CA LEU A 28 -7.45 -4.46 -20.80
C LEU A 28 -8.43 -4.87 -21.89
N VAL A 29 -9.52 -5.55 -21.54
CA VAL A 29 -10.60 -5.91 -22.49
C VAL A 29 -11.28 -4.65 -23.02
N ALA A 30 -11.53 -3.64 -22.18
CA ALA A 30 -12.09 -2.36 -22.63
C ALA A 30 -11.18 -1.66 -23.64
N VAL A 31 -9.86 -1.62 -23.36
CA VAL A 31 -8.85 -1.06 -24.29
C VAL A 31 -8.80 -1.83 -25.59
N TRP A 32 -8.80 -3.16 -25.53
CA TRP A 32 -8.78 -4.02 -26.72
C TRP A 32 -10.03 -3.82 -27.59
N ALA A 33 -11.21 -3.84 -26.97
CA ALA A 33 -12.49 -3.70 -27.66
C ALA A 33 -12.68 -2.31 -28.30
N ASN A 34 -11.98 -1.29 -27.80
CA ASN A 34 -12.04 0.08 -28.29
C ASN A 34 -10.69 0.54 -28.85
N PHE A 35 -9.82 -0.39 -29.25
CA PHE A 35 -8.45 -0.03 -29.64
C PHE A 35 -8.42 0.92 -30.84
N ASP A 36 -9.37 0.79 -31.76
CA ASP A 36 -9.49 1.65 -32.94
C ASP A 36 -9.77 3.12 -32.58
N SER A 37 -10.43 3.41 -31.45
CA SER A 37 -10.72 4.79 -31.04
C SER A 37 -9.53 5.52 -30.43
N ILE A 38 -8.47 4.81 -30.07
CA ILE A 38 -7.24 5.41 -29.52
C ILE A 38 -6.50 6.16 -30.65
N PRO A 39 -6.09 7.42 -30.45
CA PRO A 39 -5.36 8.18 -31.48
C PRO A 39 -3.99 7.57 -31.80
N ASP A 40 -3.52 7.82 -33.01
CA ASP A 40 -2.15 7.56 -33.44
C ASP A 40 -1.49 8.90 -33.84
N PRO A 41 -0.50 9.40 -33.09
CA PRO A 41 0.20 8.75 -31.98
C PRO A 41 -0.64 8.68 -30.68
N MET A 42 -0.42 7.63 -29.87
CA MET A 42 -1.15 7.39 -28.62
C MET A 42 -0.55 8.15 -27.43
N PRO A 43 -1.35 8.68 -26.51
CA PRO A 43 -0.86 9.33 -25.30
C PRO A 43 -0.26 8.31 -24.32
N VAL A 44 0.87 8.67 -23.71
CA VAL A 44 1.57 7.86 -22.69
C VAL A 44 1.92 8.64 -21.43
N HIS A 45 1.60 9.93 -21.39
CA HIS A 45 1.77 10.78 -20.23
C HIS A 45 0.74 11.92 -20.26
N TRP A 46 0.36 12.37 -19.07
CA TRP A 46 -0.56 13.47 -18.87
C TRP A 46 0.05 14.45 -17.87
N GLY A 47 0.07 15.72 -18.26
CA GLY A 47 0.57 16.79 -17.41
C GLY A 47 -0.40 17.10 -16.25
N PRO A 48 -0.04 18.04 -15.35
CA PRO A 48 -0.87 18.41 -14.20
C PRO A 48 -2.28 18.91 -14.57
N GLY A 49 -2.46 19.44 -15.78
CA GLY A 49 -3.76 19.83 -16.32
C GLY A 49 -4.66 18.67 -16.73
N GLY A 50 -4.18 17.42 -16.69
CA GLY A 50 -4.88 16.23 -17.20
C GLY A 50 -4.88 16.13 -18.72
N GLU A 51 -4.06 16.94 -19.40
CA GLU A 51 -3.88 16.94 -20.85
C GLU A 51 -2.69 16.07 -21.22
N ALA A 52 -2.80 15.34 -22.32
CA ALA A 52 -1.71 14.52 -22.83
C ALA A 52 -0.58 15.41 -23.37
N ASP A 53 0.64 15.20 -22.89
CA ASP A 53 1.83 15.98 -23.27
C ASP A 53 2.95 15.10 -23.87
N ARG A 54 2.84 13.77 -23.75
CA ARG A 54 3.77 12.82 -24.38
C ARG A 54 3.02 11.73 -25.13
N PHE A 55 3.53 11.41 -26.31
CA PHE A 55 2.92 10.48 -27.26
C PHE A 55 3.94 9.47 -27.80
N THR A 56 3.45 8.33 -28.30
CA THR A 56 4.27 7.31 -28.98
C THR A 56 3.46 6.62 -30.07
N ASP A 57 4.12 5.86 -30.94
CA ASP A 57 3.45 5.11 -32.01
C ASP A 57 2.40 4.15 -31.42
N LYS A 58 1.20 4.17 -32.00
CA LYS A 58 0.09 3.35 -31.51
C LYS A 58 0.42 1.86 -31.64
N SER A 59 0.39 1.16 -30.50
CA SER A 59 0.51 -0.30 -30.47
C SER A 59 -0.33 -0.91 -29.35
N LEU A 60 -0.85 -2.12 -29.59
CA LEU A 60 -1.62 -2.86 -28.59
C LEU A 60 -0.75 -3.18 -27.36
N GLY A 61 0.53 -3.51 -27.59
CA GLY A 61 1.49 -3.82 -26.53
C GLY A 61 1.74 -2.63 -25.61
N THR A 62 1.95 -1.44 -26.16
CA THR A 62 2.12 -0.21 -25.37
C THR A 62 0.85 0.11 -24.58
N ALA A 63 -0.34 0.01 -25.19
CA ALA A 63 -1.61 0.25 -24.53
C ALA A 63 -1.83 -0.71 -23.33
N PHE A 64 -1.52 -2.00 -23.52
CA PHE A 64 -1.66 -2.99 -22.46
C PHE A 64 -0.65 -2.80 -21.33
N LEU A 65 0.60 -2.45 -21.66
CA LEU A 65 1.61 -2.12 -20.64
C LEU A 65 1.19 -0.89 -19.84
N LEU A 66 0.73 0.17 -20.51
CA LEU A 66 0.33 1.42 -19.88
C LEU A 66 -0.82 1.20 -18.87
N VAL A 67 -1.84 0.43 -19.25
CA VAL A 67 -3.02 0.15 -18.40
C VAL A 67 -2.76 -0.96 -17.37
N GLY A 68 -1.99 -1.98 -17.72
CA GLY A 68 -1.84 -3.20 -16.91
C GLY A 68 -0.69 -3.16 -15.90
N LEU A 69 0.41 -2.46 -16.20
CA LEU A 69 1.64 -2.54 -15.40
C LEU A 69 1.41 -2.11 -13.94
N GLY A 70 0.71 -1.00 -13.75
CA GLY A 70 0.41 -0.45 -12.43
C GLY A 70 -0.37 -1.40 -11.52
N PRO A 71 -1.59 -1.83 -11.93
CA PRO A 71 -2.36 -2.83 -11.19
C PRO A 71 -1.60 -4.14 -10.92
N VAL A 72 -0.76 -4.60 -11.85
CA VAL A 72 0.07 -5.80 -11.65
C VAL A 72 1.13 -5.57 -10.57
N ILE A 73 1.77 -4.40 -10.52
CA ILE A 73 2.69 -4.04 -9.44
C ILE A 73 1.95 -4.00 -8.10
N LEU A 74 0.75 -3.40 -8.05
CA LEU A 74 -0.07 -3.36 -6.84
C LEU A 74 -0.50 -4.76 -6.38
N LEU A 75 -0.84 -5.66 -7.32
CA LEU A 75 -1.14 -7.05 -7.01
C LEU A 75 0.07 -7.75 -6.37
N ALA A 76 1.25 -7.64 -6.99
CA ALA A 76 2.47 -8.27 -6.50
C ALA A 76 2.87 -7.73 -5.12
N ALA A 77 2.87 -6.40 -4.96
CA ALA A 77 3.19 -5.75 -3.69
C ALA A 77 2.17 -6.12 -2.61
N GLY A 78 0.88 -6.01 -2.90
CA GLY A 78 -0.20 -6.32 -1.97
C GLY A 78 -0.21 -7.78 -1.52
N ALA A 79 -0.07 -8.72 -2.45
CA ALA A 79 -0.02 -10.15 -2.15
C ALA A 79 1.26 -10.52 -1.37
N GLY A 80 2.40 -9.92 -1.73
CA GLY A 80 3.66 -10.07 -1.00
C GLY A 80 3.55 -9.56 0.44
N SER A 81 3.01 -8.36 0.64
CA SER A 81 2.74 -7.81 1.98
C SER A 81 1.79 -8.69 2.79
N ALA A 82 0.71 -9.20 2.17
CA ALA A 82 -0.22 -10.11 2.84
C ALA A 82 0.46 -11.42 3.27
N ALA A 83 1.30 -11.99 2.43
CA ALA A 83 2.07 -13.19 2.75
C ALA A 83 3.07 -12.95 3.89
N LEU A 84 3.73 -11.78 3.91
CA LEU A 84 4.64 -11.39 5.00
C LEU A 84 3.88 -11.21 6.32
N ILE A 85 2.76 -10.50 6.33
CA ILE A 85 1.92 -10.33 7.53
C ILE A 85 1.44 -11.69 8.04
N GLN A 86 0.95 -12.55 7.14
CA GLN A 86 0.50 -13.90 7.47
C GLN A 86 1.62 -14.76 8.05
N SER A 87 2.83 -14.68 7.47
CA SER A 87 4.02 -15.41 7.94
C SER A 87 4.43 -14.95 9.33
N GLN A 88 4.50 -13.63 9.55
CA GLN A 88 4.84 -13.05 10.85
C GLN A 88 3.82 -13.40 11.94
N ALA A 89 2.54 -13.51 11.60
CA ALA A 89 1.49 -13.90 12.53
C ALA A 89 1.47 -15.41 12.86
N ARG A 90 2.07 -16.25 12.00
CA ARG A 90 2.27 -17.69 12.25
C ARG A 90 3.53 -17.99 13.04
N ALA A 91 4.54 -17.12 12.93
CA ALA A 91 5.83 -17.36 13.55
C ALA A 91 5.74 -17.23 15.09
N ASP A 92 6.15 -18.28 15.80
CA ASP A 92 6.30 -18.25 17.26
C ASP A 92 7.53 -17.42 17.70
N GLY A 93 8.48 -17.19 16.78
CA GLY A 93 9.69 -16.40 17.03
C GLY A 93 10.72 -17.10 17.93
N TYR A 94 11.92 -16.50 18.04
CA TYR A 94 12.91 -16.82 19.06
C TYR A 94 13.41 -15.53 19.73
N PRO A 95 13.37 -15.41 21.08
CA PRO A 95 12.82 -16.38 22.03
C PRO A 95 11.31 -16.61 21.80
N LYS A 96 10.81 -17.73 22.33
CA LYS A 96 9.42 -18.16 22.12
C LYS A 96 8.47 -17.10 22.67
N ARG A 97 7.56 -16.60 21.83
CA ARG A 97 6.59 -15.58 22.20
C ARG A 97 5.63 -16.07 23.27
N THR A 98 5.16 -15.14 24.10
CA THR A 98 4.10 -15.39 25.05
C THR A 98 2.76 -15.58 24.33
N ALA A 99 1.79 -16.23 24.99
CA ALA A 99 0.45 -16.39 24.44
C ALA A 99 -0.21 -15.02 24.13
N HIS A 100 0.06 -14.02 24.98
CA HIS A 100 -0.40 -12.65 24.81
C HIS A 100 0.12 -12.01 23.52
N GLU A 101 1.45 -12.04 23.30
CA GLU A 101 2.09 -11.49 22.10
C GLU A 101 1.60 -12.18 20.81
N LEU A 102 1.45 -13.50 20.86
CA LEU A 102 0.96 -14.28 19.73
C LEU A 102 -0.50 -13.95 19.39
N ASN A 103 -1.36 -13.86 20.40
CA ASN A 103 -2.76 -13.50 20.20
C ASN A 103 -2.92 -12.08 19.64
N ARG A 104 -2.16 -11.11 20.18
CA ARG A 104 -2.13 -9.74 19.67
C ARG A 104 -1.72 -9.67 18.21
N ARG A 105 -0.66 -10.39 17.82
CA ARG A 105 -0.22 -10.46 16.41
C ARG A 105 -1.27 -11.05 15.49
N ARG A 106 -1.91 -12.15 15.90
CA ARG A 106 -2.93 -12.84 15.10
C ARG A 106 -4.15 -11.96 14.90
N MET A 107 -4.63 -11.31 15.97
CA MET A 107 -5.73 -10.36 15.85
C MET A 107 -5.34 -9.15 14.99
N GLY A 108 -4.13 -8.64 15.17
CA GLY A 108 -3.58 -7.58 14.34
C GLY A 108 -3.59 -7.95 12.85
N ALA A 109 -3.07 -9.12 12.50
CA ALA A 109 -3.13 -9.63 11.13
C ALA A 109 -4.58 -9.78 10.63
N ASN A 110 -5.47 -10.38 11.43
CA ASN A 110 -6.88 -10.55 11.09
C ASN A 110 -7.58 -9.22 10.73
N LEU A 111 -7.22 -8.13 11.41
CA LEU A 111 -7.81 -6.81 11.20
C LEU A 111 -7.12 -6.00 10.10
N GLN A 112 -5.80 -6.13 9.94
CA GLN A 112 -4.99 -5.38 8.98
C GLN A 112 -5.13 -5.92 7.55
N GLN A 113 -5.17 -7.25 7.38
CA GLN A 113 -5.26 -7.91 6.08
C GLN A 113 -6.42 -7.41 5.20
N PRO A 114 -7.69 -7.32 5.68
CA PRO A 114 -8.78 -6.78 4.87
C PRO A 114 -8.61 -5.28 4.57
N ALA A 115 -8.02 -4.49 5.48
CA ALA A 115 -7.77 -3.07 5.24
C ALA A 115 -6.71 -2.88 4.13
N LEU A 116 -5.65 -3.67 4.16
CA LEU A 116 -4.62 -3.70 3.12
C LEU A 116 -5.19 -4.18 1.77
N GLY A 117 -5.97 -5.27 1.78
CA GLY A 117 -6.61 -5.79 0.57
C GLY A 117 -7.54 -4.76 -0.09
N ALA A 118 -8.37 -4.08 0.71
CA ALA A 118 -9.23 -3.00 0.22
C ALA A 118 -8.44 -1.80 -0.32
N LEU A 119 -7.38 -1.36 0.37
CA LEU A 119 -6.48 -0.30 -0.12
C LEU A 119 -5.92 -0.66 -1.50
N MET A 120 -5.35 -1.87 -1.64
CA MET A 120 -4.72 -2.32 -2.88
C MET A 120 -5.72 -2.47 -4.02
N LEU A 121 -6.92 -3.00 -3.73
CA LEU A 121 -7.97 -3.11 -4.74
C LEU A 121 -8.45 -1.74 -5.22
N VAL A 122 -8.75 -0.81 -4.30
CA VAL A 122 -9.25 0.51 -4.69
C VAL A 122 -8.18 1.30 -5.45
N LEU A 123 -6.91 1.21 -5.06
CA LEU A 123 -5.81 1.79 -5.83
C LEU A 123 -5.71 1.18 -7.24
N ALA A 124 -5.84 -0.14 -7.37
CA ALA A 124 -5.83 -0.80 -8.68
C ALA A 124 -7.02 -0.39 -9.54
N VAL A 125 -8.22 -0.25 -8.97
CA VAL A 125 -9.40 0.26 -9.67
C VAL A 125 -9.17 1.69 -10.14
N LEU A 126 -8.73 2.58 -9.25
CA LEU A 126 -8.45 3.98 -9.59
C LEU A 126 -7.42 4.06 -10.72
N MET A 127 -6.34 3.28 -10.64
CA MET A 127 -5.28 3.29 -11.63
C MET A 127 -5.74 2.70 -12.98
N ALA A 128 -6.32 1.49 -12.99
CA ALA A 128 -6.78 0.85 -14.21
C ALA A 128 -7.88 1.67 -14.92
N ALA A 129 -8.87 2.15 -14.17
CA ALA A 129 -9.98 2.92 -14.73
C ALA A 129 -9.56 4.31 -15.23
N SER A 130 -8.66 4.99 -14.51
CA SER A 130 -8.15 6.29 -14.95
C SER A 130 -7.29 6.18 -16.20
N THR A 131 -6.35 5.24 -16.22
CA THR A 131 -5.45 5.09 -17.37
C THR A 131 -6.21 4.59 -18.60
N ALA A 132 -7.08 3.58 -18.46
CA ALA A 132 -7.89 3.10 -19.57
C ALA A 132 -8.91 4.15 -20.03
N GLY A 133 -9.64 4.78 -19.10
CA GLY A 133 -10.63 5.79 -19.43
C GLY A 133 -10.01 7.02 -20.11
N SER A 134 -8.79 7.41 -19.71
CA SER A 134 -8.09 8.50 -20.37
C SER A 134 -7.55 8.14 -21.74
N LEU A 135 -6.97 6.94 -21.87
CA LEU A 135 -6.51 6.45 -23.17
C LEU A 135 -7.65 6.32 -24.19
N LEU A 136 -8.86 5.99 -23.74
CA LEU A 136 -10.07 5.89 -24.55
C LEU A 136 -10.84 7.21 -24.73
N GLY A 137 -10.35 8.31 -24.13
CA GLY A 137 -10.99 9.63 -24.20
C GLY A 137 -12.31 9.74 -23.39
N TRP A 138 -12.61 8.78 -22.53
CA TRP A 138 -13.79 8.79 -21.65
C TRP A 138 -13.60 9.70 -20.43
N LEU A 139 -12.36 9.85 -19.98
CA LEU A 139 -11.96 10.65 -18.82
C LEU A 139 -10.79 11.56 -19.22
N GLY A 140 -10.74 12.80 -18.75
CA GLY A 140 -9.62 13.68 -19.06
C GLY A 140 -9.70 15.04 -18.36
N GLY A 141 -8.61 15.80 -18.52
CA GLY A 141 -8.51 17.17 -18.04
C GLY A 141 -8.52 17.31 -16.51
N VAL A 142 -8.63 18.56 -16.06
CA VAL A 142 -8.53 18.96 -14.65
C VAL A 142 -9.53 18.22 -13.74
N PRO A 143 -10.82 18.03 -14.10
CA PRO A 143 -11.77 17.35 -13.21
C PRO A 143 -11.36 15.91 -12.89
N MET A 144 -10.86 15.16 -13.88
CA MET A 144 -10.35 13.81 -13.68
C MET A 144 -9.13 13.82 -12.75
N THR A 145 -8.16 14.71 -12.99
CA THR A 145 -6.97 14.84 -12.15
C THR A 145 -7.32 15.13 -10.69
N VAL A 146 -8.26 16.05 -10.45
CA VAL A 146 -8.75 16.39 -9.10
C VAL A 146 -9.44 15.19 -8.44
N LEU A 147 -10.27 14.46 -9.18
CA LEU A 147 -10.94 13.26 -8.65
C LEU A 147 -9.95 12.15 -8.29
N LEU A 148 -8.89 11.96 -9.08
CA LEU A 148 -7.88 10.95 -8.81
C LEU A 148 -7.01 11.32 -7.62
N ILE A 149 -6.46 12.53 -7.60
CA ILE A 149 -5.64 13.00 -6.48
C ILE A 149 -6.47 13.03 -5.20
N GLY A 150 -7.68 13.59 -5.27
CA GLY A 150 -8.61 13.63 -4.14
C GLY A 150 -9.01 12.24 -3.65
N GLY A 151 -9.29 11.32 -4.58
CA GLY A 151 -9.61 9.93 -4.29
C GLY A 151 -8.46 9.18 -3.61
N ILE A 152 -7.22 9.36 -4.10
CA ILE A 152 -6.02 8.79 -3.49
C ILE A 152 -5.81 9.37 -2.08
N ILE A 153 -5.90 10.69 -1.91
CA ILE A 153 -5.75 11.34 -0.60
C ILE A 153 -6.81 10.82 0.39
N ALA A 154 -8.07 10.75 -0.03
CA ALA A 154 -9.16 10.25 0.80
C ALA A 154 -8.96 8.78 1.19
N LEU A 155 -8.53 7.94 0.23
CA LEU A 155 -8.25 6.53 0.46
C LEU A 155 -7.07 6.33 1.43
N LEU A 156 -5.99 7.08 1.26
CA LEU A 156 -4.85 7.06 2.20
C LEU A 156 -5.29 7.53 3.58
N GLY A 157 -6.04 8.63 3.66
CA GLY A 157 -6.59 9.14 4.92
C GLY A 157 -7.47 8.11 5.63
N TRP A 158 -8.36 7.43 4.88
CA TRP A 158 -9.14 6.32 5.39
C TRP A 158 -8.26 5.19 5.92
N PHE A 159 -7.24 4.78 5.16
CA PHE A 159 -6.34 3.70 5.56
C PHE A 159 -5.58 4.05 6.84
N PHE A 160 -5.05 5.26 6.96
CA PHE A 160 -4.38 5.73 8.19
C PHE A 160 -5.32 5.75 9.39
N VAL A 161 -6.53 6.28 9.23
CA VAL A 161 -7.55 6.27 10.30
C VAL A 161 -7.92 4.83 10.68
N ARG A 162 -8.06 3.93 9.69
CA ARG A 162 -8.38 2.53 9.91
C ARG A 162 -7.26 1.82 10.69
N MET A 163 -6.00 2.03 10.31
CA MET A 163 -4.84 1.46 11.00
C MET A 163 -4.70 1.98 12.42
N LYS A 164 -4.95 3.29 12.64
CA LYS A 164 -4.97 3.88 13.99
C LYS A 164 -6.02 3.20 14.87
N ARG A 165 -7.26 3.07 14.40
CA ARG A 165 -8.35 2.42 15.14
C ARG A 165 -8.05 0.94 15.43
N ILE A 166 -7.41 0.24 14.48
CA ILE A 166 -6.95 -1.14 14.72
C ILE A 166 -5.92 -1.16 15.85
N GLY A 167 -4.96 -0.24 15.85
CA GLY A 167 -3.97 -0.11 16.92
C GLY A 167 -4.60 0.17 18.29
N GLU A 168 -5.50 1.15 18.37
CA GLU A 168 -6.25 1.49 19.60
C GLU A 168 -7.03 0.28 20.14
N HIS A 169 -7.71 -0.46 19.25
CA HIS A 169 -8.44 -1.66 19.64
C HIS A 169 -7.53 -2.82 20.09
N LEU A 170 -6.37 -2.99 19.44
CA LEU A 170 -5.37 -3.97 19.85
C LEU A 170 -4.86 -3.69 21.26
N ASP A 171 -4.63 -2.42 21.62
CA ASP A 171 -4.16 -2.05 22.95
C ASP A 171 -5.25 -2.21 24.03
N GLU A 172 -6.52 -2.03 23.67
CA GLU A 172 -7.64 -2.25 24.58
C GLU A 172 -7.77 -3.73 24.97
N VAL A 173 -7.64 -4.64 23.99
CA VAL A 173 -7.80 -6.09 24.19
C VAL A 173 -6.51 -6.76 24.65
N TYR A 174 -5.37 -6.33 24.11
CA TYR A 174 -4.03 -6.85 24.39
C TYR A 174 -3.06 -5.67 24.68
N PRO A 175 -3.08 -5.14 25.91
CA PRO A 175 -2.27 -3.99 26.29
C PRO A 175 -0.78 -4.22 26.02
N PRO A 176 -0.06 -3.25 25.44
CA PRO A 176 1.36 -3.40 25.16
C PRO A 176 2.18 -3.47 26.46
N ASP A 177 3.25 -4.25 26.45
CA ASP A 177 4.17 -4.39 27.60
C ASP A 177 4.98 -3.11 27.85
N GLU A 178 5.24 -2.32 26.79
CA GLU A 178 5.90 -1.01 26.89
C GLU A 178 4.91 0.14 26.66
N PRO A 179 4.95 1.20 27.50
CA PRO A 179 4.08 2.36 27.32
C PRO A 179 4.30 3.05 25.96
N ARG A 180 3.20 3.31 25.23
CA ARG A 180 3.21 4.04 23.95
C ARG A 180 3.58 5.52 24.06
N GLU A 181 3.91 6.03 25.25
CA GLU A 181 4.31 7.42 25.48
C GLU A 181 5.53 7.85 24.65
N ARG A 182 6.34 6.89 24.20
CA ARG A 182 7.48 7.11 23.31
C ARG A 182 7.12 7.21 21.82
N LEU A 183 5.85 7.01 21.45
CA LEU A 183 5.35 7.14 20.08
C LEU A 183 4.81 8.56 19.82
N LYS A 184 5.51 9.30 18.96
CA LYS A 184 4.98 10.55 18.40
C LYS A 184 3.84 10.26 17.42
N TRP A 185 2.73 10.97 17.61
CA TRP A 185 1.48 10.79 16.86
C TRP A 185 0.94 9.35 16.87
N GLY A 186 1.34 8.54 17.86
CA GLY A 186 0.94 7.14 18.00
C GLY A 186 1.55 6.19 16.97
N MET A 187 2.53 6.64 16.16
CA MET A 187 3.08 5.87 15.04
C MET A 187 4.61 5.83 14.99
N PHE A 188 5.28 6.96 15.31
CA PHE A 188 6.73 7.06 15.16
C PHE A 188 7.42 6.99 16.52
N TYR A 189 8.25 5.97 16.73
CA TYR A 189 9.04 5.87 17.96
C TYR A 189 10.11 6.95 17.99
N PHE A 190 10.16 7.67 19.11
CA PHE A 190 11.10 8.76 19.32
C PHE A 190 11.60 8.73 20.77
N ASN A 191 12.76 8.13 20.97
CA ASN A 191 13.40 8.09 22.28
C ASN A 191 14.90 8.42 22.19
N PRO A 192 15.32 9.64 22.63
CA PRO A 192 16.73 10.03 22.66
C PRO A 192 17.61 9.20 23.60
N ASP A 193 17.01 8.51 24.58
CA ASP A 193 17.74 7.69 25.56
C ASP A 193 17.99 6.26 25.06
N ASP A 194 17.29 5.81 24.01
CA ASP A 194 17.43 4.47 23.43
C ASP A 194 18.39 4.48 22.24
N GLU A 195 19.59 3.94 22.40
CA GLU A 195 20.66 4.00 21.38
C GLU A 195 20.37 3.20 20.10
N ARG A 196 19.37 2.30 20.15
CA ARG A 196 19.02 1.45 19.02
C ARG A 196 18.38 2.28 17.90
N THR A 197 18.82 2.05 16.67
CA THR A 197 18.26 2.69 15.46
C THR A 197 17.02 1.94 14.97
N VAL A 198 17.05 0.61 15.04
CA VAL A 198 15.90 -0.27 14.76
C VAL A 198 15.51 -0.89 16.09
N ILE A 199 14.23 -0.77 16.42
CA ILE A 199 13.68 -1.25 17.68
C ILE A 199 12.49 -2.18 17.44
N ASP A 200 12.44 -3.21 18.26
CA ASP A 200 11.37 -4.19 18.31
C ASP A 200 10.47 -3.86 19.50
N MET A 201 9.29 -3.33 19.22
CA MET A 201 8.25 -3.06 20.22
C MET A 201 7.37 -4.29 20.41
N ASP A 202 6.77 -4.40 21.60
CA ASP A 202 5.75 -5.40 21.93
C ASP A 202 6.22 -6.84 21.63
N GLY A 203 7.36 -7.27 22.20
CA GLY A 203 7.91 -8.60 21.95
C GLY A 203 8.34 -8.84 20.50
N GLY A 204 8.74 -7.76 19.83
CA GLY A 204 9.07 -7.71 18.40
C GLY A 204 7.87 -7.76 17.46
N SER A 205 6.63 -7.63 17.97
CA SER A 205 5.42 -7.58 17.13
C SER A 205 5.32 -6.34 16.26
N MET A 206 6.10 -5.31 16.57
CA MET A 206 6.26 -4.16 15.72
C MET A 206 7.73 -3.73 15.68
N THR A 207 8.41 -4.00 14.56
CA THR A 207 9.73 -3.44 14.29
C THR A 207 9.57 -2.05 13.70
N THR A 208 10.25 -1.04 14.26
CA THR A 208 10.22 0.33 13.75
C THR A 208 11.59 0.99 13.86
N PHE A 209 11.72 2.19 13.31
CA PHE A 209 12.90 3.03 13.49
C PHE A 209 12.74 3.97 14.69
N ASN A 210 13.84 4.19 15.41
CA ASN A 210 13.93 5.27 16.37
C ASN A 210 14.30 6.58 15.66
N PHE A 211 13.29 7.43 15.42
CA PHE A 211 13.47 8.70 14.71
C PHE A 211 14.19 9.78 15.53
N ALA A 212 14.55 9.49 16.79
CA ALA A 212 15.52 10.29 17.54
C ALA A 212 16.97 10.08 17.06
N ARG A 213 17.25 9.05 16.24
CA ARG A 213 18.59 8.71 15.76
C ARG A 213 18.80 9.18 14.32
N PRO A 214 19.91 9.87 14.00
CA PRO A 214 20.22 10.29 12.62
C PRO A 214 20.28 9.12 11.63
N ALA A 215 20.76 7.96 12.07
CA ALA A 215 20.84 6.76 11.24
C ALA A 215 19.47 6.29 10.71
N ALA A 216 18.38 6.48 11.46
CA ALA A 216 17.03 6.15 11.00
C ALA A 216 16.64 6.98 9.77
N TRP A 217 16.96 8.27 9.77
CA TRP A 217 16.72 9.18 8.64
C TRP A 217 17.60 8.84 7.44
N GLY A 218 18.86 8.44 7.67
CA GLY A 218 19.76 7.96 6.61
C GLY A 218 19.24 6.69 5.93
N ILE A 219 18.77 5.72 6.71
CA ILE A 219 18.15 4.49 6.19
C ILE A 219 16.88 4.82 5.41
N LEU A 220 16.00 5.65 5.96
CA LEU A 220 14.78 6.09 5.27
C LEU A 220 15.10 6.80 3.94
N ALA A 221 16.08 7.70 3.94
CA ALA A 221 16.52 8.37 2.71
C ALA A 221 17.06 7.39 1.68
N ALA A 222 17.87 6.40 2.09
CA ALA A 222 18.38 5.37 1.20
C ALA A 222 17.27 4.48 0.61
N LEU A 223 16.23 4.15 1.39
CA LEU A 223 15.05 3.42 0.93
C LEU A 223 14.21 4.21 -0.08
N LEU A 224 14.09 5.52 0.12
CA LEU A 224 13.31 6.40 -0.75
C LEU A 224 14.08 6.88 -1.99
N ALA A 225 15.41 6.83 -1.98
CA ALA A 225 16.26 7.34 -3.05
C ALA A 225 15.99 6.72 -4.43
N PRO A 226 15.80 5.39 -4.60
CA PRO A 226 15.48 4.81 -5.90
C PRO A 226 14.15 5.32 -6.47
N VAL A 227 13.13 5.48 -5.62
CA VAL A 227 11.82 6.00 -6.03
C VAL A 227 11.95 7.47 -6.44
N ALA A 228 12.63 8.27 -5.61
CA ALA A 228 12.91 9.67 -5.92
C ALA A 228 13.67 9.82 -7.23
N LEU A 229 14.67 8.96 -7.48
CA LEU A 229 15.43 8.94 -8.73
C LEU A 229 14.52 8.63 -9.93
N VAL A 230 13.67 7.61 -9.85
CA VAL A 230 12.72 7.28 -10.93
C VAL A 230 11.78 8.44 -11.21
N VAL A 231 11.25 9.10 -10.17
CA VAL A 231 10.38 10.28 -10.32
C VAL A 231 11.13 11.43 -10.99
N VAL A 232 12.35 11.74 -10.54
CA VAL A 232 13.19 12.80 -11.11
C VAL A 232 13.51 12.50 -12.57
N LEU A 233 13.89 11.27 -12.91
CA LEU A 233 14.14 10.86 -14.30
C LEU A 233 12.87 10.97 -15.14
N ALA A 234 11.71 10.54 -14.62
CA ALA A 234 10.44 10.64 -15.33
C ALA A 234 10.02 12.10 -15.58
N VAL A 235 10.34 13.02 -14.67
CA VAL A 235 10.08 14.46 -14.82
C VAL A 235 11.07 15.12 -15.76
N MET A 236 12.36 14.76 -15.71
CA MET A 236 13.40 15.35 -16.58
C MET A 236 13.35 14.83 -18.02
N THR A 237 12.71 13.68 -18.25
CA THR A 237 12.50 13.10 -19.59
C THR A 237 11.09 13.33 -20.15
N GLY A 238 10.24 14.03 -19.38
CA GLY A 238 8.99 14.62 -19.85
C GLY A 238 9.23 16.02 -20.39
#